data_AF-A0A7L5BGW9-F1
#
_entry.id   AF-A0A7L5BGW9-F1
#
_cell.length_a   1.000
_cell.length_b   1.000
_cell.length_c   1.000
_cell.angle_alpha   90.00
_cell.angle_beta   90.00
_cell.angle_gamma   90.00
#
_symmetry.space_group_name_H-M   'P 1'
#
loop_
_entity.id
_entity.type
_entity.pdbx_description
1 polymer ?
#
loop_
_entity_poly.entity_id
_entity_poly.type
_entity_poly.pdbx_seq_one_letter_code
_entity_poly.pdbx_strand_id
1 'polypeptide(L)'
;MTVFAEWTYEQVRAQIIEAAHTLRASPADAGPGLKTGAMASVLHEMVGAFGESEHNVRRAPPSAGAISRMHQVWDWINAYLDEEGRKMIYEYSFIKIRKGMYLEAYLRKIDMSRRTFDRRIQAYCQQIADNLNQKHQIRLTTSLDGVAQIDIEHASTTVASKKCATDWRDEEVAGQKGKVRADNLAYAQWRNERRRQLLERAER
;
A
#
# COMPACT_ATOMS: atom_id res chain seq x y z
N MET A 1 -9.73 -14.99 -21.27
CA MET A 1 -10.59 -14.14 -20.41
C MET A 1 -10.03 -14.15 -18.99
N THR A 2 -9.46 -13.04 -18.50
CA THR A 2 -9.03 -12.96 -17.09
C THR A 2 -10.24 -12.61 -16.23
N VAL A 3 -10.66 -13.55 -15.38
CA VAL A 3 -11.68 -13.33 -14.35
C VAL A 3 -11.26 -12.16 -13.46
N PHE A 4 -12.19 -11.26 -13.13
CA PHE A 4 -11.94 -10.16 -12.21
C PHE A 4 -11.67 -10.73 -10.81
N ALA A 5 -10.51 -10.42 -10.26
CA ALA A 5 -10.17 -10.68 -8.88
C ALA A 5 -9.76 -9.34 -8.26
N GLU A 6 -10.50 -8.90 -7.24
CA GLU A 6 -10.11 -7.77 -6.42
C GLU A 6 -8.93 -8.20 -5.55
N TRP A 7 -7.75 -7.65 -5.85
CA TRP A 7 -6.54 -7.97 -5.10
C TRP A 7 -6.58 -7.26 -3.75
N THR A 8 -6.44 -8.03 -2.68
CA THR A 8 -6.24 -7.50 -1.33
C THR A 8 -4.78 -7.61 -0.91
N TYR A 9 -4.34 -6.78 0.04
CA TYR A 9 -2.98 -6.85 0.57
C TYR A 9 -2.66 -8.25 1.15
N GLU A 10 -3.65 -8.96 1.71
CA GLU A 10 -3.47 -10.30 2.27
C GLU A 10 -3.20 -11.35 1.20
N GLN A 11 -3.90 -11.26 0.06
CA GLN A 11 -3.67 -12.13 -1.09
C GLN A 11 -2.29 -11.90 -1.69
N VAL A 12 -1.90 -10.63 -1.86
CA VAL A 12 -0.54 -10.28 -2.32
C VAL A 12 0.50 -10.83 -1.35
N ARG A 13 0.30 -10.62 -0.05
CA ARG A 13 1.20 -11.13 0.99
C ARG A 13 1.32 -12.65 0.96
N ALA A 14 0.22 -13.38 0.78
CA ALA A 14 0.23 -14.83 0.66
C ALA A 14 1.04 -15.30 -0.57
N GLN A 15 0.85 -14.64 -1.72
CA GLN A 15 1.60 -14.91 -2.94
C GLN A 15 3.11 -14.66 -2.77
N ILE A 16 3.49 -13.60 -2.06
CA ILE A 16 4.90 -13.32 -1.72
C ILE A 16 5.51 -14.44 -0.87
N ILE A 17 4.78 -14.95 0.12
CA ILE A 17 5.24 -16.04 0.97
C ILE A 17 5.33 -17.35 0.16
N GLU A 18 4.36 -17.63 -0.71
CA GLU A 18 4.39 -18.78 -1.63
C GLU A 18 5.58 -18.73 -2.58
N ALA A 19 5.84 -17.56 -3.18
CA ALA A 19 7.00 -17.33 -4.05
C ALA A 19 8.32 -17.61 -3.31
N ALA A 20 8.45 -17.15 -2.06
CA ALA A 20 9.63 -17.40 -1.25
C ALA A 20 9.78 -18.88 -0.86
N HIS A 21 8.68 -19.59 -0.58
CA HIS A 21 8.69 -21.04 -0.38
C HIS A 21 9.16 -21.79 -1.63
N THR A 22 8.65 -21.37 -2.80
CA THR A 22 9.00 -21.91 -4.11
C THR A 22 10.47 -21.73 -4.41
N LEU A 23 11.02 -20.53 -4.17
CA LEU A 23 12.46 -20.25 -4.32
C LEU A 23 13.31 -21.16 -3.42
N ARG A 24 12.86 -21.40 -2.18
CA ARG A 24 13.58 -22.26 -1.23
C ARG A 24 13.48 -23.76 -1.56
N ALA A 25 12.44 -24.17 -2.28
CA ALA A 25 12.28 -25.53 -2.78
C ALA A 25 13.00 -25.74 -4.12
N SER A 26 13.21 -24.66 -4.87
CA SER A 26 13.92 -24.70 -6.14
C SER A 26 15.37 -25.13 -5.93
N PRO A 27 15.91 -26.03 -6.77
CA PRO A 27 17.31 -26.40 -6.70
C PRO A 27 18.17 -25.16 -6.90
N ALA A 28 19.20 -25.00 -6.06
CA ALA A 28 20.19 -23.96 -6.26
C ALA A 28 20.84 -24.18 -7.63
N ASP A 29 20.95 -23.12 -8.43
CA ASP A 29 21.66 -23.22 -9.69
C ASP A 29 23.14 -23.46 -9.38
N ALA A 30 23.62 -24.68 -9.62
CA ALA A 30 25.01 -25.07 -9.39
C ALA A 30 25.99 -24.44 -10.39
N GLY A 31 25.51 -23.47 -11.19
CA GLY A 31 26.25 -22.79 -12.23
C GLY A 31 26.58 -23.67 -13.43
N PRO A 32 27.18 -23.08 -14.48
CA PRO A 32 27.54 -23.81 -15.70
C PRO A 32 28.55 -24.93 -15.47
N GLY A 33 29.39 -24.80 -14.43
CA GLY A 33 30.46 -25.75 -14.11
C GLY A 33 29.97 -27.15 -13.73
N LEU A 34 28.85 -27.26 -13.01
CA LEU A 34 28.25 -28.56 -12.66
C LEU A 34 27.31 -29.12 -13.75
N LYS A 35 26.78 -28.27 -14.64
CA LYS A 35 25.75 -28.67 -15.62
C LYS A 35 26.29 -29.06 -16.99
N THR A 36 27.37 -28.41 -17.45
CA THR A 36 27.75 -28.47 -18.88
C THR A 36 29.26 -28.29 -19.14
N GLY A 37 30.10 -28.26 -18.09
CA GLY A 37 31.55 -28.11 -18.22
C GLY A 37 32.27 -29.43 -18.55
N ALA A 38 33.45 -29.36 -19.18
CA ALA A 38 34.30 -30.52 -19.43
C ALA A 38 34.72 -31.27 -18.14
N MET A 39 34.69 -30.58 -16.99
CA MET A 39 34.95 -31.12 -15.66
C MET A 39 33.66 -31.41 -14.86
N ALA A 40 32.48 -31.41 -15.51
CA ALA A 40 31.22 -31.63 -14.83
C ALA A 40 31.18 -32.98 -14.09
N SER A 41 31.74 -34.05 -14.68
CA SER A 41 31.83 -35.37 -14.04
C SER A 41 32.69 -35.34 -12.77
N VAL A 42 33.88 -34.72 -12.85
CA VAL A 42 34.82 -34.60 -11.72
C VAL A 42 34.23 -33.74 -10.61
N LEU A 43 33.55 -32.64 -10.95
CA LEU A 43 32.85 -31.80 -9.99
C LEU A 43 31.64 -32.52 -9.37
N HIS A 44 30.93 -33.35 -10.14
CA HIS A 44 29.82 -34.13 -9.61
C HIS A 44 30.30 -35.19 -8.61
N GLU A 45 31.41 -35.86 -8.94
CA GLU A 45 32.07 -36.85 -8.10
C GLU A 45 32.67 -36.21 -6.84
N MET A 46 33.30 -35.04 -6.97
CA MET A 46 33.82 -34.27 -5.84
C MET A 46 32.70 -33.77 -4.91
N VAL A 47 31.61 -33.22 -5.47
CA VAL A 47 30.44 -32.79 -4.67
C VAL A 47 29.74 -33.99 -4.02
N GLY A 48 29.65 -35.13 -4.72
CA GLY A 48 29.12 -36.38 -4.18
C GLY A 48 29.95 -36.93 -3.03
N ALA A 49 31.29 -36.89 -3.15
CA ALA A 49 32.23 -37.37 -2.15
C ALA A 49 32.24 -36.54 -0.85
N PHE A 50 31.89 -35.25 -0.92
CA PHE A 50 31.89 -34.34 0.24
C PHE A 50 30.57 -34.26 1.01
N GLY A 51 29.50 -34.95 0.61
CA GLY A 51 28.29 -34.97 1.43
C GLY A 51 26.98 -35.29 0.75
N GLU A 52 26.89 -36.42 0.04
CA GLU A 52 25.61 -37.16 0.01
C GLU A 52 25.34 -37.76 1.40
N SER A 53 25.12 -36.89 2.39
CA SER A 53 24.54 -37.29 3.65
C SER A 53 23.07 -37.65 3.37
N GLU A 54 22.67 -38.88 3.71
CA GLU A 54 21.30 -39.44 3.61
C GLU A 54 20.22 -38.55 4.26
N HIS A 55 20.62 -37.51 4.98
CA HIS A 55 19.79 -36.57 5.73
C HIS A 55 19.37 -35.33 4.91
N ASN A 56 19.94 -35.10 3.73
CA ASN A 56 19.46 -34.06 2.82
C ASN A 56 18.28 -34.60 2.02
N VAL A 57 17.10 -34.63 2.65
CA VAL A 57 15.84 -34.91 1.94
C VAL A 57 15.74 -33.94 0.77
N ARG A 58 15.98 -34.45 -0.46
CA ARG A 58 15.73 -33.71 -1.71
C ARG A 58 14.29 -33.25 -1.66
N ARG A 59 14.10 -31.94 -1.50
CA ARG A 59 12.76 -31.36 -1.53
C ARG A 59 12.18 -31.64 -2.90
N ALA A 60 10.94 -32.11 -2.94
CA ALA A 60 10.24 -32.29 -4.20
C ALA A 60 10.33 -30.96 -4.98
N PRO A 61 10.67 -31.01 -6.27
CA PRO A 61 10.75 -29.80 -7.07
C PRO A 61 9.39 -29.11 -7.06
N PRO A 62 9.35 -27.77 -6.98
CA PRO A 62 8.11 -27.03 -7.00
C PRO A 62 7.36 -27.27 -8.31
N SER A 63 6.02 -27.19 -8.26
CA SER A 63 5.20 -27.33 -9.47
C SER A 63 5.47 -26.18 -10.45
N ALA A 64 5.33 -26.44 -11.76
CA ALA A 64 5.52 -25.43 -12.80
C ALA A 64 4.61 -24.19 -12.60
N GLY A 65 3.40 -24.40 -12.06
CA GLY A 65 2.49 -23.31 -11.71
C GLY A 65 3.01 -22.44 -10.55
N ALA A 66 3.63 -23.04 -9.54
CA ALA A 66 4.23 -22.28 -8.43
C ALA A 66 5.45 -21.46 -8.91
N ILE A 67 6.27 -22.02 -9.80
CA ILE A 67 7.39 -21.29 -10.44
C ILE A 67 6.87 -20.10 -11.24
N SER A 68 5.80 -20.29 -12.02
CA SER A 68 5.19 -19.20 -12.81
C SER A 68 4.67 -18.07 -11.93
N ARG A 69 3.98 -18.40 -10.82
CA ARG A 69 3.52 -17.41 -9.83
C ARG A 69 4.69 -16.71 -9.13
N MET A 70 5.76 -17.43 -8.82
CA MET A 70 6.97 -16.85 -8.22
C MET A 70 7.57 -15.77 -9.13
N HIS A 71 7.73 -16.04 -10.42
CA HIS A 71 8.21 -15.03 -11.38
C HIS A 71 7.27 -13.83 -11.46
N GLN A 72 5.96 -14.08 -11.53
CA GLN A 72 4.94 -13.03 -11.56
C GLN A 72 5.03 -12.09 -10.34
N VAL A 73 5.24 -12.66 -9.14
CA VAL A 73 5.41 -11.89 -7.90
C VAL A 73 6.69 -11.05 -7.94
N TRP A 74 7.79 -11.60 -8.45
CA TRP A 74 9.03 -10.82 -8.60
C TRP A 74 8.87 -9.65 -9.57
N ASP A 75 8.10 -9.83 -10.64
CA ASP A 75 7.78 -8.74 -11.56
C ASP A 75 6.98 -7.63 -10.84
N TRP A 76 6.03 -7.99 -9.97
CA TRP A 76 5.29 -6.99 -9.18
C TRP A 76 6.19 -6.23 -8.22
N ILE A 77 7.04 -6.96 -7.47
CA ILE A 77 7.98 -6.37 -6.51
C ILE A 77 8.95 -5.42 -7.23
N ASN A 78 9.47 -5.82 -8.40
CA ASN A 78 10.40 -5.00 -9.16
C ASN A 78 9.76 -3.81 -9.87
N ALA A 79 8.49 -3.93 -10.29
CA ALA A 79 7.80 -2.88 -11.01
C ALA A 79 7.18 -1.82 -10.09
N TYR A 80 6.65 -2.21 -8.93
CA TYR A 80 5.80 -1.33 -8.13
C TYR A 80 6.45 -0.80 -6.85
N LEU A 81 7.58 -1.37 -6.42
CA LEU A 81 8.27 -0.96 -5.20
C LEU A 81 9.63 -0.32 -5.51
N ASP A 82 10.02 0.60 -4.64
CA ASP A 82 11.35 1.19 -4.61
C ASP A 82 12.41 0.22 -4.04
N GLU A 83 13.68 0.60 -4.04
CA GLU A 83 14.75 -0.29 -3.56
C GLU A 83 14.60 -0.67 -2.08
N GLU A 84 14.21 0.27 -1.23
CA GLU A 84 13.99 0.01 0.21
C GLU A 84 12.83 -0.96 0.42
N GLY A 85 11.69 -0.75 -0.25
CA GLY A 85 10.54 -1.63 -0.19
C GLY A 85 10.84 -3.03 -0.70
N ARG A 86 11.59 -3.15 -1.79
CA ARG A 86 12.04 -4.44 -2.33
C ARG A 86 12.88 -5.21 -1.33
N LYS A 87 13.91 -4.58 -0.76
CA LYS A 87 14.78 -5.20 0.27
C LYS A 87 13.96 -5.66 1.47
N MET A 88 13.07 -4.82 1.96
CA MET A 88 12.24 -5.13 3.14
C MET A 88 11.28 -6.30 2.88
N ILE A 89 10.63 -6.36 1.71
CA ILE A 89 9.77 -7.49 1.33
C ILE A 89 10.57 -8.80 1.20
N TYR A 90 11.75 -8.77 0.60
CA TYR A 90 12.59 -9.97 0.48
C TYR A 90 13.00 -10.48 1.86
N GLU A 91 13.50 -9.61 2.74
CA GLU A 91 13.89 -9.98 4.10
C GLU A 91 12.71 -10.52 4.90
N TYR A 92 11.55 -9.87 4.81
CA TYR A 92 10.30 -10.35 5.39
C TYR A 92 9.95 -11.77 4.95
N SER A 93 9.97 -12.01 3.63
CA SER A 93 9.62 -13.31 3.07
C SER A 93 10.59 -14.41 3.52
N PHE A 94 11.89 -14.11 3.62
CA PHE A 94 12.89 -15.04 4.12
C PHE A 94 12.70 -15.37 5.60
N ILE A 95 12.36 -14.38 6.43
CA ILE A 95 12.08 -14.59 7.87
C ILE A 95 10.86 -15.50 8.03
N LYS A 96 9.81 -15.34 7.21
CA LYS A 96 8.59 -16.15 7.31
C LYS A 96 8.80 -17.61 6.90
N ILE A 97 9.68 -17.90 5.95
CA ILE A 97 9.88 -19.28 5.47
C ILE A 97 10.93 -20.05 6.25
N ARG A 98 11.93 -19.39 6.87
CA ARG A 98 13.08 -20.07 7.49
C ARG A 98 12.79 -20.42 8.95
N LYS A 99 13.09 -21.66 9.34
CA LYS A 99 13.08 -22.07 10.75
C LYS A 99 14.34 -21.50 11.43
N GLY A 100 14.19 -20.90 12.62
CA GLY A 100 15.30 -20.37 13.42
C GLY A 100 15.65 -18.89 13.21
N MET A 101 15.07 -18.22 12.21
CA MET A 101 15.14 -16.76 12.15
C MET A 101 14.00 -16.15 12.97
N TYR A 102 14.35 -15.49 14.07
CA TYR A 102 13.38 -14.79 14.90
C TYR A 102 13.20 -13.37 14.39
N LEU A 103 11.94 -13.00 14.12
CA LEU A 103 11.56 -11.64 13.71
C LEU A 103 12.14 -10.60 14.66
N GLU A 104 12.04 -10.82 15.98
CA GLU A 104 12.52 -9.89 17.00
C GLU A 104 14.05 -9.67 16.94
N ALA A 105 14.82 -10.72 16.63
CA ALA A 105 16.28 -10.60 16.49
C ALA A 105 16.68 -9.77 15.27
N TYR A 106 15.94 -9.93 14.17
CA TYR A 106 16.12 -9.12 12.96
C TYR A 106 15.70 -7.66 13.19
N LEU A 107 14.57 -7.44 13.87
CA LEU A 107 14.09 -6.10 14.21
C LEU A 107 15.07 -5.34 15.12
N ARG A 108 15.71 -6.05 16.06
CA ARG A 108 16.78 -5.48 16.90
C ARG A 108 18.01 -5.05 16.08
N LYS A 109 18.33 -5.76 15.00
CA LYS A 109 19.47 -5.43 14.12
C LYS A 109 19.22 -4.15 13.31
N ILE A 110 17.97 -3.92 12.90
CA ILE A 110 17.56 -2.76 12.09
C ILE A 110 17.08 -1.59 12.96
N ASP A 111 16.99 -1.79 14.28
CA ASP A 111 16.47 -0.82 15.24
C ASP A 111 15.06 -0.33 14.89
N MET A 112 14.16 -1.29 14.61
CA MET A 112 12.78 -0.99 14.22
C MET A 112 11.77 -1.71 15.11
N SER A 113 10.71 -1.01 15.51
CA SER A 113 9.61 -1.65 16.25
C SER A 113 8.82 -2.60 15.35
N ARG A 114 8.31 -3.70 15.93
CA ARG A 114 7.48 -4.67 15.21
C ARG A 114 6.25 -4.03 14.56
N ARG A 115 5.57 -3.13 15.27
CA ARG A 115 4.39 -2.42 14.77
C ARG A 115 4.73 -1.59 13.52
N THR A 116 5.87 -0.90 13.53
CA THR A 116 6.32 -0.11 12.38
C THR A 116 6.63 -1.00 11.20
N PHE A 117 7.32 -2.12 11.44
CA PHE A 117 7.68 -3.09 10.42
C PHE A 117 6.44 -3.72 9.78
N ASP A 118 5.51 -4.24 10.56
CA ASP A 118 4.27 -4.84 10.06
C ASP A 118 3.44 -3.82 9.26
N ARG A 119 3.37 -2.55 9.71
CA ARG A 119 2.70 -1.47 8.98
C ARG A 119 3.36 -1.18 7.64
N ARG A 120 4.70 -1.17 7.56
CA ARG A 120 5.44 -0.96 6.30
C ARG A 120 5.19 -2.10 5.33
N ILE A 121 5.27 -3.36 5.80
CA ILE A 121 4.96 -4.52 4.97
C ILE A 121 3.52 -4.47 4.44
N GLN A 122 2.56 -4.13 5.29
CA GLN A 122 1.17 -3.94 4.87
C GLN A 122 1.03 -2.84 3.81
N ALA A 123 1.68 -1.69 4.01
CA ALA A 123 1.66 -0.59 3.05
C ALA A 123 2.23 -1.00 1.68
N TYR A 124 3.36 -1.71 1.65
CA TYR A 124 3.93 -2.21 0.39
C TYR A 124 3.04 -3.26 -0.30
N CYS A 125 2.44 -4.17 0.48
CA CYS A 125 1.49 -5.14 -0.07
C CYS A 125 0.22 -4.45 -0.62
N GLN A 126 -0.26 -3.42 0.08
CA GLN A 126 -1.40 -2.61 -0.37
C GLN A 126 -1.05 -1.84 -1.66
N GLN A 127 0.12 -1.22 -1.73
CA GLN A 127 0.59 -0.54 -2.94
C GLN A 127 0.62 -1.48 -4.15
N ILE A 128 1.13 -2.71 -3.98
CA ILE A 128 1.09 -3.72 -5.05
C ILE A 128 -0.36 -4.05 -5.43
N ALA A 129 -1.23 -4.29 -4.45
CA ALA A 129 -2.64 -4.59 -4.68
C ALA A 129 -3.35 -3.47 -5.44
N ASP A 130 -3.13 -2.22 -5.05
CA ASP A 130 -3.70 -1.03 -5.70
C ASP A 130 -3.23 -0.92 -7.16
N ASN A 131 -1.94 -1.14 -7.43
CA ASN A 131 -1.40 -1.13 -8.79
C ASN A 131 -1.99 -2.28 -9.65
N LEU A 132 -2.17 -3.47 -9.08
CA LEU A 132 -2.81 -4.59 -9.76
C LEU A 132 -4.27 -4.26 -10.09
N ASN A 133 -5.01 -3.73 -9.12
CA ASN A 133 -6.40 -3.31 -9.30
C ASN A 133 -6.52 -2.17 -10.30
N GLN A 134 -5.60 -1.18 -10.30
CA GLN A 134 -5.59 -0.08 -11.26
C GLN A 134 -5.43 -0.57 -12.70
N LYS A 135 -4.54 -1.56 -12.95
CA LYS A 135 -4.44 -2.21 -14.27
C LYS A 135 -5.75 -2.87 -14.71
N HIS A 136 -6.59 -3.28 -13.75
CA HIS A 136 -7.93 -3.82 -14.02
C HIS A 136 -9.02 -2.74 -14.12
N GLN A 137 -8.79 -1.49 -13.68
CA GLN A 137 -9.78 -0.40 -13.76
C GLN A 137 -9.85 0.32 -15.11
N ILE A 138 -8.80 0.25 -15.94
CA ILE A 138 -8.82 0.80 -17.33
C ILE A 138 -9.61 -0.15 -18.27
N ARG A 139 -10.82 -0.54 -17.84
CA ARG A 139 -11.66 -1.58 -18.45
C ARG A 139 -13.03 -1.09 -18.89
N LEU A 140 -13.11 0.15 -19.35
CA LEU A 140 -14.05 0.42 -20.44
C LEU A 140 -13.45 -0.18 -21.72
N THR A 141 -13.44 -1.52 -21.80
CA THR A 141 -13.03 -2.26 -23.01
C THR A 141 -14.13 -2.31 -24.05
N THR A 142 -15.37 -1.96 -23.65
CA THR A 142 -16.40 -1.54 -24.60
C THR A 142 -16.01 -0.14 -25.05
N SER A 143 -15.91 0.09 -26.36
CA SER A 143 -16.03 1.45 -26.86
C SER A 143 -17.25 2.05 -26.18
N LEU A 144 -17.10 3.16 -25.46
CA LEU A 144 -18.25 3.99 -25.13
C LEU A 144 -18.79 4.47 -26.48
N ASP A 145 -19.65 3.63 -27.04
CA ASP A 145 -20.39 3.83 -28.27
C ASP A 145 -21.15 5.16 -28.11
N GLY A 146 -21.36 5.87 -29.23
CA GLY A 146 -21.60 7.32 -29.35
C GLY A 146 -22.69 8.00 -28.50
N VAL A 147 -23.30 7.34 -27.51
CA VAL A 147 -24.35 7.83 -26.61
C VAL A 147 -23.80 8.63 -25.43
N ALA A 148 -22.51 8.47 -25.07
CA ALA A 148 -21.87 9.31 -24.04
C ALA A 148 -21.29 10.62 -24.62
N GLN A 149 -21.47 10.84 -25.92
CA GLN A 149 -21.53 12.21 -26.43
C GLN A 149 -22.87 12.77 -25.96
N ILE A 150 -22.89 13.22 -24.70
CA ILE A 150 -23.79 14.31 -24.34
C ILE A 150 -23.26 15.44 -25.22
N ASP A 151 -23.82 15.59 -26.42
CA ASP A 151 -23.69 16.84 -27.14
C ASP A 151 -23.95 17.90 -26.08
N ILE A 152 -23.02 18.83 -25.95
CA ILE A 152 -23.23 20.01 -25.15
C ILE A 152 -24.44 20.66 -25.80
N GLU A 153 -25.64 20.34 -25.31
CA GLU A 153 -26.78 21.20 -25.52
C GLU A 153 -26.28 22.52 -24.99
N HIS A 154 -25.98 23.43 -25.92
CA HIS A 154 -25.83 24.84 -25.64
C HIS A 154 -27.19 25.34 -25.18
N ALA A 155 -27.70 24.81 -24.06
CA ALA A 155 -28.60 25.52 -23.19
C ALA A 155 -27.78 26.73 -22.77
N SER A 156 -27.99 27.84 -23.47
CA SER A 156 -27.49 29.14 -23.11
C SER A 156 -27.85 29.32 -21.64
N THR A 157 -26.87 29.08 -20.77
CA THR A 157 -27.05 29.29 -19.36
C THR A 157 -27.02 30.80 -19.26
N THR A 158 -28.20 31.42 -19.39
CA THR A 158 -28.40 32.83 -19.09
C THR A 158 -28.00 32.96 -17.65
N VAL A 159 -26.74 33.32 -17.42
CA VAL A 159 -26.18 33.61 -16.11
C VAL A 159 -27.09 34.66 -15.53
N ALA A 160 -27.84 34.30 -14.49
CA ALA A 160 -28.65 35.23 -13.74
C ALA A 160 -27.70 36.33 -13.22
N SER A 161 -27.66 37.45 -13.93
CA SER A 161 -26.96 38.64 -13.48
C SER A 161 -27.51 39.00 -12.09
N LYS A 162 -26.68 39.63 -11.25
CA LYS A 162 -27.04 40.09 -9.90
C LYS A 162 -28.34 40.91 -9.81
N LYS A 163 -28.91 41.34 -10.94
CA LYS A 163 -30.19 42.05 -11.03
C LYS A 163 -31.43 41.14 -10.94
N CYS A 164 -31.29 39.81 -11.03
CA CYS A 164 -32.41 38.87 -11.06
C CYS A 164 -32.36 37.77 -9.99
N ALA A 165 -31.38 37.80 -9.07
CA ALA A 165 -31.39 36.94 -7.90
C ALA A 165 -32.30 37.58 -6.84
N THR A 166 -33.56 37.17 -6.83
CA THR A 166 -34.56 37.61 -5.86
C THR A 166 -34.13 37.20 -4.45
N ASP A 167 -33.56 38.13 -3.70
CA ASP A 167 -33.91 38.65 -2.37
C ASP A 167 -34.56 37.77 -1.27
N TRP A 168 -34.75 36.46 -1.44
CA TRP A 168 -35.57 35.67 -0.49
C TRP A 168 -34.85 35.23 0.80
N ARG A 169 -33.56 35.56 0.98
CA ARG A 169 -32.78 35.15 2.19
C ARG A 169 -31.96 36.26 2.86
N ASP A 170 -31.99 37.49 2.36
CA ASP A 170 -31.12 38.55 2.88
C ASP A 170 -31.58 39.09 4.24
N GLU A 171 -32.89 39.13 4.52
CA GLU A 171 -33.40 39.58 5.83
C GLU A 171 -33.08 38.60 6.98
N GLU A 172 -33.17 37.29 6.72
CA GLU A 172 -32.90 36.26 7.74
C GLU A 172 -31.39 36.22 8.09
N VAL A 173 -30.53 36.34 7.08
CA VAL A 173 -29.07 36.38 7.24
C VAL A 173 -28.61 37.69 7.89
N ALA A 174 -29.24 38.82 7.56
CA ALA A 174 -28.96 40.11 8.21
C ALA A 174 -29.38 40.10 9.69
N GLY A 175 -30.54 39.53 10.01
CA GLY A 175 -31.02 39.38 11.38
C GLY A 175 -30.11 38.50 12.24
N GLN A 176 -29.61 37.39 11.69
CA GLN A 176 -28.63 36.52 12.37
C GLN A 176 -27.30 37.23 12.63
N LYS A 177 -26.77 37.99 11.65
CA LYS A 177 -25.55 38.79 11.85
C LYS A 177 -25.71 39.84 12.94
N GLY A 178 -26.88 40.47 13.04
CA GLY A 178 -27.22 41.43 14.10
C GLY A 178 -27.19 40.79 15.49
N LYS A 179 -27.83 39.64 15.67
CA LYS A 179 -27.84 38.88 16.94
C LYS A 179 -26.43 38.46 17.36
N VAL A 180 -25.66 37.86 16.45
CA VAL A 180 -24.28 37.43 16.74
C VAL A 180 -23.41 38.62 17.15
N ARG A 181 -23.59 39.80 16.54
CA ARG A 181 -22.84 41.01 16.91
C ARG A 181 -23.23 41.53 18.30
N ALA A 182 -24.52 41.50 18.65
CA ALA A 182 -25.01 41.91 19.97
C ALA A 182 -24.49 40.99 21.09
N ASP A 183 -24.51 39.68 20.88
CA ASP A 183 -24.03 38.69 21.86
C ASP A 183 -22.52 38.85 22.14
N ASN A 184 -21.73 39.08 21.08
CA ASN A 184 -20.30 39.34 21.21
C ASN A 184 -20.00 40.64 21.99
N LEU A 185 -20.79 41.69 21.79
CA LEU A 185 -20.65 42.95 22.52
C LEU A 185 -21.04 42.79 24.00
N ALA A 186 -22.14 42.07 24.29
CA ALA A 186 -22.56 41.78 25.65
C ALA A 186 -21.49 40.97 26.41
N TYR A 187 -20.89 39.98 25.76
CA TYR A 187 -19.80 39.20 26.34
C TYR A 187 -18.56 40.06 26.64
N ALA A 188 -18.20 40.97 25.72
CA ALA A 188 -17.09 41.89 25.93
C ALA A 188 -17.33 42.86 27.10
N GLN A 189 -18.56 43.38 27.23
CA GLN A 189 -18.96 44.25 28.34
C GLN A 189 -18.89 43.51 29.69
N TRP A 190 -19.47 42.31 29.78
CA TRP A 190 -19.38 41.46 30.97
C TRP A 190 -17.94 41.19 31.38
N ARG A 191 -17.06 40.90 30.41
CA ARG A 191 -15.64 40.65 30.66
C ARG A 191 -14.93 41.88 31.23
N ASN A 192 -15.28 43.07 30.74
CA ASN A 192 -14.70 44.33 31.21
C ASN A 192 -15.17 44.68 32.63
N GLU A 193 -16.46 44.49 32.93
CA GLU A 193 -17.00 44.67 34.28
C GLU A 193 -16.37 43.69 35.28
N ARG A 194 -16.20 42.42 34.88
CA ARG A 194 -15.51 41.40 35.69
C ARG A 194 -14.09 41.82 36.02
N ARG A 195 -13.35 42.37 35.05
CA ARG A 195 -11.99 42.90 35.26
C ARG A 195 -11.99 44.09 36.22
N ARG A 196 -12.94 45.00 36.07
CA ARG A 196 -13.08 46.17 36.96
C ARG A 196 -13.35 45.75 38.41
N GLN A 197 -14.26 44.80 38.64
CA GLN A 197 -14.54 44.26 39.97
C GLN A 197 -13.33 43.57 40.60
N LEU A 198 -12.49 42.90 39.81
CA LEU A 198 -11.26 42.27 40.29
C LEU A 198 -10.20 43.31 40.70
N LEU A 199 -10.08 44.40 39.94
CA LEU A 199 -9.18 45.51 40.28
C LEU A 199 -9.64 46.23 41.56
N GLU A 200 -10.93 46.54 41.68
CA GLU A 200 -11.50 47.17 42.89
C GLU A 200 -11.36 46.28 44.15
N ARG A 201 -11.29 44.95 43.99
CA ARG A 201 -11.00 44.01 45.09
C ARG A 201 -9.52 43.91 45.43
N ALA A 202 -8.62 44.20 44.49
CA ALA A 202 -7.18 44.18 44.73
C ALA A 202 -6.67 45.48 45.36
N GLU A 203 -7.43 46.57 45.24
CA GLU A 203 -7.14 47.89 45.84
C GLU A 203 -7.69 48.05 47.27
N ARG A 204 -8.46 47.08 47.79
CA ARG A 204 -8.91 47.02 49.20
C ARG A 204 -8.05 46.06 50.00
#